data_AF-A0A452GVY8-F1
#
_entry.id   AF-A0A452GVY8-F1
#
_cell.length_a   1.000
_cell.length_b   1.000
_cell.length_c   1.000
_cell.angle_alpha   90.00
_cell.angle_beta   90.00
_cell.angle_gamma   90.00
#
_symmetry.space_group_name_H-M   'P 1'
#
loop_
_entity.id
_entity.type
_entity.pdbx_description
1 polymer ?
#
loop_
_entity_poly.entity_id
_entity_poly.type
_entity_poly.pdbx_seq_one_letter_code
_entity_poly.pdbx_strand_id
1 'polypeptide(L)'
;MANGAAELDNMEVQLQNNNTRWENMDNQAWDDTTATAKLFECSRIKALADEREAVQKKTFTKWVNSHLAQVSCRISDLYADLRDGYMLTKLLEVLSGEQLPKPTRGRMRIHSLENVDKALQFLKEQRVHLENVGSHDIVDGNHRLTLGLIWTIILRFQIQVIKIETEDNRETRSAKDALLLWCQMKTAGYPEVNIQNFTTSWRDGLAFNALIHRHRPEIIDFSKLSKSNATYNLQQAFNVAEQQLGVTKLLDPEDVNMESPDEKSIITYVVSFYHYFSKMKALAVEGKRIGKVLDQAVEMEKLMERYELLAAELLAWIEHTVGIISNQKFANSLAGVQQQLQAFTTFCTLQKPVKGALRRGCSPPDSSGCRQSGAVVGRGFGSGVSIPSWLQESLG
;
A
#
# COMPACT_ATOMS: atom_id res chain seq x y z
N MET A 1 24.21 27.97 -26.99
CA MET A 1 24.48 29.18 -26.19
C MET A 1 23.98 30.38 -26.99
N ALA A 2 23.37 31.36 -26.31
CA ALA A 2 22.61 32.50 -26.83
C ALA A 2 21.17 32.19 -27.31
N ASN A 3 20.23 32.14 -26.37
CA ASN A 3 18.80 32.44 -26.60
C ASN A 3 17.97 32.64 -25.31
N GLY A 4 18.58 32.52 -24.11
CA GLY A 4 17.87 32.70 -22.82
C GLY A 4 17.92 34.11 -22.22
N ALA A 5 18.59 35.09 -22.87
CA ALA A 5 18.75 36.43 -22.31
C ALA A 5 17.63 37.42 -22.75
N ALA A 6 16.96 37.16 -23.87
CA ALA A 6 15.96 38.08 -24.42
C ALA A 6 14.56 37.94 -23.80
N GLU A 7 14.27 36.84 -23.08
CA GLU A 7 12.97 36.63 -22.41
C GLU A 7 12.89 37.30 -21.04
N LEU A 8 14.02 37.57 -20.39
CA LEU A 8 14.05 38.25 -19.08
C LEU A 8 13.87 39.77 -19.22
N ASP A 9 14.50 40.40 -20.22
CA ASP A 9 14.30 41.83 -20.51
C ASP A 9 12.85 42.15 -20.90
N ASN A 10 12.16 41.23 -21.59
CA ASN A 10 10.79 41.44 -22.05
C ASN A 10 9.75 41.33 -20.92
N MET A 11 10.09 40.62 -19.84
CA MET A 11 9.24 40.46 -18.65
C MET A 11 9.39 41.64 -17.68
N GLU A 12 10.57 42.25 -17.63
CA GLU A 12 10.84 43.46 -16.85
C GLU A 12 10.22 44.72 -17.49
N VAL A 13 10.24 44.80 -18.84
CA VAL A 13 9.53 45.85 -19.59
C VAL A 13 8.01 45.77 -19.42
N GLN A 14 7.43 44.57 -19.28
CA GLN A 14 5.98 44.42 -18.98
C GLN A 14 5.62 44.84 -17.54
N LEU A 15 6.53 44.71 -16.58
CA LEU A 15 6.33 45.15 -15.19
C LEU A 15 6.51 46.66 -15.03
N GLN A 16 7.46 47.28 -15.75
CA GLN A 16 7.62 48.75 -15.76
C GLN A 16 6.49 49.46 -16.49
N ASN A 17 5.98 48.90 -17.60
CA ASN A 17 4.86 49.49 -18.34
C ASN A 17 3.51 49.37 -17.58
N ASN A 18 3.41 48.42 -16.64
CA ASN A 18 2.28 48.33 -15.72
C ASN A 18 2.36 49.38 -14.60
N ASN A 19 3.54 49.88 -14.25
CA ASN A 19 3.70 50.94 -13.25
C ASN A 19 3.44 52.35 -13.81
N THR A 20 3.80 52.61 -15.07
CA THR A 20 3.53 53.91 -15.75
C THR A 20 2.08 54.09 -16.19
N ARG A 21 1.26 53.03 -16.20
CA ARG A 21 -0.17 53.11 -16.52
C ARG A 21 -1.01 53.78 -15.41
N TRP A 22 -0.49 53.87 -14.20
CA TRP A 22 -1.22 54.43 -13.05
C TRP A 22 -1.06 55.94 -12.86
N GLU A 23 -0.07 56.58 -13.52
CA GLU A 23 0.22 58.01 -13.33
C GLU A 23 -0.50 58.94 -14.35
N ASN A 24 -1.30 58.40 -15.27
CA ASN A 24 -1.96 59.18 -16.33
C ASN A 24 -3.50 59.02 -16.36
N MET A 25 -4.15 58.88 -15.20
CA MET A 25 -5.62 58.84 -15.10
C MET A 25 -6.26 60.08 -14.44
N ASP A 26 -5.59 61.23 -14.51
CA ASP A 26 -6.18 62.52 -14.16
C ASP A 26 -6.99 63.09 -15.34
N ASN A 27 -8.17 62.50 -15.60
CA ASN A 27 -9.38 63.15 -16.13
C ASN A 27 -10.36 62.15 -16.75
N GLN A 28 -10.91 61.24 -15.94
CA GLN A 28 -12.18 60.62 -16.27
C GLN A 28 -12.97 60.41 -14.98
N ALA A 29 -14.17 60.98 -14.94
CA ALA A 29 -15.08 60.94 -13.80
C ALA A 29 -15.12 59.54 -13.20
N TRP A 30 -14.63 59.42 -11.96
CA TRP A 30 -14.62 58.17 -11.20
C TRP A 30 -16.06 57.81 -10.87
N ASP A 31 -16.62 56.84 -11.58
CA ASP A 31 -17.95 56.33 -11.34
C ASP A 31 -17.92 55.49 -10.04
N ASP A 32 -18.41 56.09 -8.95
CA ASP A 32 -18.45 55.57 -7.58
C ASP A 32 -19.07 54.14 -7.52
N THR A 33 -19.96 53.85 -8.47
CA THR A 33 -20.58 52.53 -8.69
C THR A 33 -19.56 51.44 -9.03
N THR A 34 -18.55 51.75 -9.85
CA THR A 34 -17.50 50.81 -10.29
C THR A 34 -16.48 50.56 -9.18
N ALA A 35 -16.18 51.57 -8.36
CA ALA A 35 -15.33 51.42 -7.17
C ALA A 35 -16.00 50.53 -6.12
N THR A 36 -17.29 50.73 -5.90
CA THR A 36 -18.08 49.93 -4.96
C THR A 36 -18.18 48.46 -5.41
N ALA A 37 -18.43 48.20 -6.70
CA ALA A 37 -18.44 46.83 -7.24
C ALA A 37 -17.08 46.10 -7.10
N LYS A 38 -15.96 46.80 -7.32
CA LYS A 38 -14.62 46.24 -7.12
C LYS A 38 -14.32 45.95 -5.64
N LEU A 39 -14.77 46.81 -4.73
CA LEU A 39 -14.62 46.60 -3.28
C LEU A 39 -15.44 45.40 -2.78
N PHE A 40 -16.67 45.23 -3.27
CA PHE A 40 -17.48 44.05 -2.99
C PHE A 40 -16.80 42.77 -3.48
N GLU A 41 -16.26 42.80 -4.70
CA GLU A 41 -15.60 41.65 -5.29
C GLU A 41 -14.30 41.27 -4.54
N CYS A 42 -13.45 42.25 -4.20
CA CYS A 42 -12.26 42.03 -3.38
C CYS A 42 -12.62 41.48 -1.98
N SER A 43 -13.69 41.99 -1.37
CA SER A 43 -14.16 41.53 -0.05
C SER A 43 -14.69 40.10 -0.12
N ARG A 44 -15.43 39.75 -1.18
CA ARG A 44 -15.95 38.41 -1.44
C ARG A 44 -14.82 37.40 -1.68
N ILE A 45 -13.83 37.76 -2.50
CA ILE A 45 -12.65 36.91 -2.76
C ILE A 45 -11.87 36.66 -1.46
N LYS A 46 -11.68 37.69 -0.64
CA LYS A 46 -11.00 37.57 0.65
C LYS A 46 -11.77 36.65 1.60
N ALA A 47 -13.08 36.82 1.72
CA ALA A 47 -13.91 35.96 2.57
C ALA A 47 -13.84 34.48 2.15
N LEU A 48 -13.89 34.20 0.84
CA LEU A 48 -13.75 32.83 0.31
C LEU A 48 -12.34 32.25 0.55
N ALA A 49 -11.29 33.07 0.50
CA ALA A 49 -9.94 32.64 0.81
C ALA A 49 -9.79 32.30 2.31
N ASP A 50 -10.34 33.14 3.19
CA ASP A 50 -10.32 32.95 4.64
C ASP A 50 -11.12 31.70 5.05
N GLU A 51 -12.27 31.44 4.41
CA GLU A 51 -13.07 30.23 4.62
C GLU A 51 -12.30 28.96 4.24
N ARG A 52 -11.64 28.95 3.07
CA ARG A 52 -10.79 27.83 2.65
C ARG A 52 -9.59 27.63 3.57
N GLU A 53 -8.98 28.71 4.04
CA GLU A 53 -7.88 28.63 5.00
C GLU A 53 -8.34 28.00 6.32
N ALA A 54 -9.53 28.35 6.80
CA ALA A 54 -10.12 27.77 8.00
C ALA A 54 -10.40 26.27 7.84
N VAL A 55 -11.00 25.86 6.72
CA VAL A 55 -11.22 24.43 6.37
C VAL A 55 -9.89 23.68 6.30
N GLN A 56 -8.89 24.27 5.66
CA GLN A 56 -7.57 23.67 5.53
C GLN A 56 -6.87 23.51 6.89
N LYS A 57 -6.90 24.55 7.73
CA LYS A 57 -6.37 24.49 9.11
C LYS A 57 -7.04 23.36 9.88
N LYS A 58 -8.37 23.27 9.83
CA LYS A 58 -9.16 22.24 10.53
C LYS A 58 -8.79 20.83 10.04
N THR A 59 -8.73 20.63 8.74
CA THR A 59 -8.37 19.36 8.10
C THR A 59 -6.95 18.93 8.45
N PHE A 60 -5.98 19.85 8.34
CA PHE A 60 -4.58 19.58 8.67
C PHE A 60 -4.39 19.32 10.16
N THR A 61 -5.13 20.01 11.04
CA THR A 61 -5.11 19.75 12.49
C THR A 61 -5.61 18.33 12.80
N LYS A 62 -6.73 17.91 12.18
CA LYS A 62 -7.26 16.55 12.32
C LYS A 62 -6.27 15.51 11.77
N TRP A 63 -5.62 15.80 10.64
CA TRP A 63 -4.62 14.92 10.03
C TRP A 63 -3.34 14.78 10.88
N VAL A 64 -2.81 15.88 11.42
CA VAL A 64 -1.67 15.83 12.34
C VAL A 64 -2.03 15.01 13.58
N ASN A 65 -3.22 15.22 14.14
CA ASN A 65 -3.70 14.47 15.31
C ASN A 65 -3.90 12.98 15.04
N SER A 66 -4.30 12.56 13.83
CA SER A 66 -4.42 11.13 13.51
C SER A 66 -3.07 10.40 13.53
N HIS A 67 -1.97 11.11 13.28
CA HIS A 67 -0.61 10.57 13.37
C HIS A 67 -0.07 10.68 14.81
N LEU A 68 -0.21 11.84 15.44
CA LEU A 68 0.28 12.05 16.82
C LEU A 68 -0.43 11.18 17.86
N ALA A 69 -1.67 10.74 17.60
CA ALA A 69 -2.38 9.80 18.45
C ALA A 69 -1.60 8.47 18.66
N GLN A 70 -0.76 8.07 17.71
CA GLN A 70 0.08 6.85 17.82
C GLN A 70 1.15 6.97 18.92
N VAL A 71 1.54 8.19 19.27
CA VAL A 71 2.49 8.50 20.34
C VAL A 71 1.83 9.26 21.50
N SER A 72 0.51 9.13 21.63
CA SER A 72 -0.30 9.78 22.68
C SER A 72 -0.11 11.30 22.77
N CYS A 73 0.20 11.96 21.65
CA CYS A 73 0.33 13.40 21.53
C CYS A 73 -0.87 13.99 20.78
N ARG A 74 -1.17 15.27 21.02
CA ARG A 74 -2.25 15.98 20.34
C ARG A 74 -1.96 17.48 20.30
N ILE A 75 -2.38 18.12 19.22
CA ILE A 75 -2.43 19.58 19.07
C ILE A 75 -3.88 20.07 19.11
N SER A 76 -4.06 21.26 19.67
CA SER A 76 -5.32 22.01 19.73
C SER A 76 -5.35 23.12 18.68
N ASP A 77 -4.26 23.89 18.56
CA ASP A 77 -4.10 24.91 17.52
C ASP A 77 -2.82 24.67 16.72
N LEU A 78 -2.98 24.35 15.44
CA LEU A 78 -1.89 24.11 14.50
C LEU A 78 -0.86 25.25 14.46
N TYR A 79 -1.28 26.50 14.61
CA TYR A 79 -0.40 27.67 14.51
C TYR A 79 0.35 27.97 15.79
N ALA A 80 -0.18 27.54 16.95
CA ALA A 80 0.45 27.77 18.24
C ALA A 80 1.33 26.57 18.66
N ASP A 81 0.81 25.36 18.49
CA ASP A 81 1.40 24.15 19.05
C ASP A 81 2.58 23.60 18.24
N LEU A 82 2.82 24.14 17.04
CA LEU A 82 4.00 23.81 16.23
C LEU A 82 5.18 24.77 16.45
N ARG A 83 4.97 25.88 17.15
CA ARG A 83 5.95 26.97 17.26
C ARG A 83 7.21 26.58 18.02
N ASP A 84 7.13 25.64 18.95
CA ASP A 84 8.28 25.18 19.72
C ASP A 84 9.12 24.10 19.01
N GLY A 85 8.64 23.62 17.85
CA GLY A 85 9.23 22.56 17.05
C GLY A 85 9.02 21.14 17.59
N TYR A 86 8.54 20.96 18.82
CA TYR A 86 8.45 19.64 19.45
C TYR A 86 7.42 18.74 18.76
N MET A 87 6.20 19.25 18.56
CA MET A 87 5.13 18.51 17.89
C MET A 87 5.45 18.25 16.41
N LEU A 88 6.17 19.17 15.77
CA LEU A 88 6.65 19.00 14.40
C LEU A 88 7.66 17.86 14.31
N THR A 89 8.65 17.80 15.21
CA THR A 89 9.60 16.67 15.28
C THR A 89 8.87 15.35 15.50
N LYS A 90 7.93 15.29 16.46
CA LYS A 90 7.16 14.08 16.76
C LYS A 90 6.36 13.59 15.56
N LEU A 91 5.73 14.51 14.82
CA LEU A 91 5.02 14.18 13.60
C LEU A 91 5.95 13.57 12.56
N LEU A 92 7.13 14.16 12.34
CA LEU A 92 8.11 13.66 11.37
C LEU A 92 8.64 12.28 11.76
N GLU A 93 8.92 12.02 13.04
CA GLU A 93 9.31 10.70 13.54
C GLU A 93 8.25 9.63 13.24
N VAL A 94 6.96 9.95 13.46
CA VAL A 94 5.85 9.02 13.18
C VAL A 94 5.71 8.76 11.68
N LEU A 95 5.89 9.78 10.84
CA LEU A 95 5.73 9.66 9.39
C LEU A 95 6.89 8.92 8.71
N SER A 96 8.13 9.17 9.14
CA SER A 96 9.32 8.53 8.57
C SER A 96 9.60 7.16 9.17
N GLY A 97 9.19 6.92 10.42
CA GLY A 97 9.62 5.77 11.22
C GLY A 97 11.06 5.88 11.73
N GLU A 98 11.72 7.03 11.54
CA GLU A 98 13.10 7.30 11.95
C GLU A 98 13.12 8.17 13.22
N GLN A 99 14.12 7.95 14.09
CA GLN A 99 14.32 8.81 15.26
C GLN A 99 15.07 10.08 14.86
N LEU A 100 14.46 11.23 15.12
CA LEU A 100 15.08 12.53 14.86
C LEU A 100 15.96 12.97 16.04
N PRO A 101 16.89 13.92 15.82
CA PRO A 101 17.67 14.50 16.91
C PRO A 101 16.77 15.04 18.03
N LYS A 102 17.13 14.75 19.28
CA LYS A 102 16.33 15.18 20.44
C LYS A 102 16.16 16.70 20.44
N PRO A 103 14.94 17.21 20.65
CA PRO A 103 14.70 18.64 20.78
C PRO A 103 15.55 19.26 21.89
N THR A 104 16.13 20.42 21.58
CA THR A 104 16.79 21.29 22.55
C THR A 104 15.77 21.68 23.62
N ARG A 105 16.17 21.46 24.88
CA ARG A 105 15.36 21.82 26.04
C ARG A 105 15.48 23.31 26.32
N GLY A 106 14.34 23.97 26.47
CA GLY A 106 14.29 25.38 26.88
C GLY A 106 13.03 26.05 26.35
N ARG A 107 12.64 27.17 26.97
CA ARG A 107 11.42 27.93 26.61
C ARG A 107 11.70 29.22 25.86
N MET A 108 12.96 29.63 25.76
CA MET A 108 13.33 30.83 25.01
C MET A 108 13.21 30.59 23.49
N ARG A 109 12.89 31.65 22.74
CA ARG A 109 12.72 31.63 21.28
C ARG A 109 13.88 30.98 20.54
N ILE A 110 15.12 31.15 21.01
CA ILE A 110 16.30 30.53 20.40
C ILE A 110 16.24 28.99 20.39
N HIS A 111 15.70 28.36 21.43
CA HIS A 111 15.53 26.90 21.48
C HIS A 111 14.44 26.44 20.50
N SER A 112 13.34 27.19 20.40
CA SER A 112 12.27 26.92 19.44
C SER A 112 12.76 27.02 18.01
N LEU A 113 13.56 28.05 17.69
CA LEU A 113 14.20 28.20 16.37
C LEU A 113 15.08 27.00 16.04
N GLU A 114 15.92 26.56 16.97
CA GLU A 114 16.80 25.41 16.77
C GLU A 114 16.01 24.11 16.57
N ASN A 115 14.93 23.90 17.33
CA ASN A 115 14.08 22.72 17.20
C ASN A 115 13.36 22.66 15.86
N VAL A 116 12.77 23.78 15.44
CA VAL A 116 12.14 23.89 14.11
C VAL A 116 13.19 23.71 13.02
N ASP A 117 14.37 24.32 13.15
CA ASP A 117 15.44 24.20 12.15
C ASP A 117 15.90 22.75 11.96
N LYS A 118 16.06 21.98 13.05
CA LYS A 118 16.32 20.53 12.99
C LYS A 118 15.25 19.77 12.19
N ALA A 119 13.98 20.10 12.40
CA ALA A 119 12.87 19.49 11.66
C ALA A 119 12.89 19.88 10.16
N LEU A 120 13.15 21.15 9.84
CA LEU A 120 13.27 21.62 8.46
C LEU A 120 14.50 21.02 7.75
N GLN A 121 15.62 20.84 8.47
CA GLN A 121 16.82 20.19 7.96
C GLN A 121 16.56 18.72 7.60
N PHE A 122 15.87 17.99 8.46
CA PHE A 122 15.42 16.62 8.16
C PHE A 122 14.55 16.58 6.89
N LEU A 123 13.64 17.54 6.71
CA LEU A 123 12.84 17.62 5.48
C LEU A 123 13.69 17.86 4.23
N LYS A 124 14.72 18.71 4.31
CA LYS A 124 15.68 18.91 3.20
C LYS A 124 16.42 17.62 2.86
N GLU A 125 16.83 16.85 3.86
CA GLU A 125 17.47 15.52 3.68
C GLU A 125 16.53 14.53 2.98
N GLN A 126 15.23 14.59 3.30
CA GLN A 126 14.18 13.82 2.62
C GLN A 126 13.84 14.34 1.21
N ARG A 127 14.66 15.25 0.65
CA ARG A 127 14.50 15.90 -0.67
C ARG A 127 13.23 16.74 -0.81
N VAL A 128 12.85 17.42 0.26
CA VAL A 128 11.76 18.40 0.23
C VAL A 128 12.32 19.78 -0.11
N HIS A 129 11.73 20.44 -1.10
CA HIS A 129 12.09 21.82 -1.47
C HIS A 129 11.37 22.83 -0.57
N LEU A 130 12.13 23.51 0.29
CA LEU A 130 11.64 24.49 1.28
C LEU A 130 12.12 25.92 0.97
N GLU A 131 12.01 26.36 -0.28
CA GLU A 131 12.61 27.63 -0.75
C GLU A 131 12.04 28.89 -0.07
N ASN A 132 10.84 28.80 0.53
CA ASN A 132 10.12 29.94 1.09
C ASN A 132 9.70 29.77 2.55
N VAL A 133 10.33 28.85 3.31
CA VAL A 133 9.98 28.61 4.72
C VAL A 133 11.25 28.55 5.57
N GLY A 134 11.40 29.50 6.48
CA GLY A 134 12.42 29.51 7.53
C GLY A 134 11.88 29.06 8.90
N SER A 135 12.79 28.75 9.82
CA SER A 135 12.41 28.37 11.19
C SER A 135 11.70 29.52 11.92
N HIS A 136 12.10 30.76 11.68
CA HIS A 136 11.47 31.96 12.26
C HIS A 136 10.00 32.12 11.86
N ASP A 137 9.62 31.76 10.63
CA ASP A 137 8.24 31.85 10.16
C ASP A 137 7.28 30.98 10.98
N ILE A 138 7.74 29.77 11.32
CA ILE A 138 6.96 28.82 12.13
C ILE A 138 6.95 29.25 13.59
N VAL A 139 8.11 29.64 14.14
CA VAL A 139 8.22 30.09 15.55
C VAL A 139 7.41 31.36 15.80
N ASP A 140 7.31 32.25 14.82
CA ASP A 140 6.53 33.50 14.94
C ASP A 140 5.04 33.30 14.61
N GLY A 141 4.65 32.11 14.11
CA GLY A 141 3.25 31.73 13.90
C GLY A 141 2.65 32.24 12.60
N ASN A 142 3.43 32.31 11.50
CA ASN A 142 2.91 32.70 10.19
C ASN A 142 1.95 31.62 9.67
N HIS A 143 0.65 31.93 9.65
CA HIS A 143 -0.42 30.98 9.30
C HIS A 143 -0.22 30.36 7.92
N ARG A 144 0.01 31.19 6.89
CA ARG A 144 0.16 30.77 5.50
C ARG A 144 1.37 29.84 5.32
N LEU A 145 2.50 30.18 5.93
CA LEU A 145 3.71 29.36 5.84
C LEU A 145 3.61 28.07 6.67
N THR A 146 2.91 28.10 7.80
CA THR A 146 2.64 26.90 8.61
C THR A 146 1.75 25.92 7.85
N LEU A 147 0.65 26.37 7.24
CA LEU A 147 -0.16 25.51 6.36
C LEU A 147 0.63 25.01 5.15
N GLY A 148 1.44 25.88 4.55
CA GLY A 148 2.34 25.52 3.44
C GLY A 148 3.32 24.41 3.81
N LEU A 149 3.91 24.47 5.01
CA LEU A 149 4.81 23.46 5.54
C LEU A 149 4.09 22.12 5.74
N ILE A 150 2.94 22.13 6.42
CA ILE A 150 2.17 20.90 6.68
C ILE A 150 1.69 20.27 5.38
N TRP A 151 1.24 21.06 4.42
CA TRP A 151 0.90 20.58 3.08
C TRP A 151 2.09 19.90 2.40
N THR A 152 3.27 20.51 2.46
CA THR A 152 4.49 19.95 1.89
C THR A 152 4.86 18.61 2.54
N ILE A 153 4.68 18.48 3.85
CA ILE A 153 4.87 17.21 4.59
C ILE A 153 3.86 16.15 4.11
N ILE A 154 2.56 16.49 4.03
CA ILE A 154 1.53 15.59 3.50
C ILE A 154 1.89 15.13 2.08
N LEU A 155 2.25 16.08 1.21
CA LEU A 155 2.63 15.81 -0.17
C LEU A 155 3.79 14.81 -0.24
N ARG A 156 4.85 15.03 0.55
CA ARG A 156 6.06 14.20 0.51
C ARG A 156 5.85 12.79 1.09
N PHE A 157 5.20 12.68 2.24
CA PHE A 157 5.12 11.42 2.98
C PHE A 157 3.90 10.59 2.63
N GLN A 158 2.79 11.23 2.23
CA GLN A 158 1.54 10.53 1.96
C GLN A 158 1.21 10.46 0.47
N ILE A 159 1.50 11.51 -0.32
CA ILE A 159 1.07 11.55 -1.73
C ILE A 159 2.14 11.01 -2.66
N GLN A 160 3.39 11.48 -2.55
CA GLN A 160 4.47 11.10 -3.47
C GLN A 160 4.89 9.63 -3.39
N VAL A 161 4.49 8.91 -2.33
CA VAL A 161 4.70 7.46 -2.20
C VAL A 161 3.70 6.63 -3.01
N ILE A 162 2.62 7.26 -3.51
CA ILE A 162 1.58 6.60 -4.29
C ILE A 162 2.13 6.20 -5.66
N LYS A 163 2.11 4.90 -5.94
CA LYS A 163 2.48 4.34 -7.24
C LYS A 163 1.28 3.59 -7.81
N ILE A 164 0.94 3.88 -9.05
CA ILE A 164 -0.13 3.19 -9.78
C ILE A 164 0.48 2.68 -11.06
N GLU A 165 0.56 1.36 -11.16
CA GLU A 165 0.97 0.68 -12.37
C GLU A 165 -0.22 0.63 -13.31
N THR A 166 -0.11 1.33 -14.45
CA THR A 166 -1.03 1.18 -15.58
C THR A 166 -0.46 0.17 -16.57
N GLU A 167 -1.32 -0.59 -17.25
CA GLU A 167 -0.93 -1.61 -18.24
C GLU A 167 0.01 -1.07 -19.34
N ASP A 168 -0.10 0.22 -19.67
CA ASP A 168 0.72 0.89 -20.70
C ASP A 168 2.11 1.33 -20.21
N ASN A 169 2.48 1.05 -18.95
CA ASN A 169 3.75 1.49 -18.33
C ASN A 169 4.05 3.00 -18.47
N ARG A 170 3.04 3.81 -18.76
CA ARG A 170 3.17 5.27 -18.81
C ARG A 170 3.23 5.79 -17.39
N GLU A 171 4.40 6.29 -17.00
CA GLU A 171 4.54 6.98 -15.73
C GLU A 171 3.58 8.18 -15.68
N THR A 172 2.70 8.19 -14.68
CA THR A 172 1.86 9.35 -14.40
C THR A 172 2.77 10.54 -14.06
N ARG A 173 2.55 11.68 -14.74
CA ARG A 173 3.41 12.88 -14.66
C ARG A 173 3.54 13.48 -13.25
N SER A 174 2.60 13.17 -12.35
CA SER A 174 2.58 13.62 -10.96
C SER A 174 1.88 12.62 -10.04
N ALA A 175 2.28 12.55 -8.77
CA ALA A 175 1.61 11.74 -7.75
C ALA A 175 0.14 12.16 -7.50
N LYS A 176 -0.20 13.43 -7.75
CA LYS A 176 -1.58 13.92 -7.73
C LYS A 176 -2.39 13.31 -8.88
N ASP A 177 -1.83 13.26 -10.08
CA ASP A 177 -2.48 12.69 -11.25
C ASP A 177 -2.65 11.19 -11.10
N ALA A 178 -1.65 10.53 -10.49
CA ALA A 178 -1.77 9.15 -10.06
C ALA A 178 -3.00 8.98 -9.15
N LEU A 179 -3.09 9.71 -8.04
CA LEU A 179 -4.23 9.62 -7.15
C LEU A 179 -5.58 9.86 -7.87
N LEU A 180 -5.63 10.83 -8.78
CA LEU A 180 -6.84 11.10 -9.57
C LEU A 180 -7.22 9.91 -10.43
N LEU A 181 -6.24 9.33 -11.14
CA LEU A 181 -6.43 8.13 -11.95
C LEU A 181 -6.91 6.95 -11.10
N TRP A 182 -6.34 6.74 -9.90
CA TRP A 182 -6.83 5.70 -9.00
C TRP A 182 -8.30 5.90 -8.64
N CYS A 183 -8.71 7.14 -8.32
CA CYS A 183 -10.10 7.44 -8.02
C CYS A 183 -11.00 7.08 -9.20
N GLN A 184 -10.65 7.53 -10.40
CA GLN A 184 -11.38 7.26 -11.63
C GLN A 184 -11.50 5.76 -11.92
N MET A 185 -10.40 5.01 -11.82
CA MET A 185 -10.39 3.55 -12.03
C MET A 185 -11.29 2.83 -11.01
N LYS A 186 -11.30 3.28 -9.75
CA LYS A 186 -12.12 2.67 -8.69
C LYS A 186 -13.59 3.01 -8.80
N THR A 187 -13.93 4.20 -9.27
CA THR A 187 -15.33 4.64 -9.44
C THR A 187 -15.87 4.43 -10.86
N ALA A 188 -15.10 3.83 -11.77
CA ALA A 188 -15.56 3.53 -13.13
C ALA A 188 -16.81 2.63 -13.12
N GLY A 189 -17.89 3.08 -13.77
CA GLY A 189 -19.16 2.34 -13.85
C GLY A 189 -20.18 2.65 -12.74
N TYR A 190 -19.87 3.56 -11.81
CA TYR A 190 -20.88 4.09 -10.89
C TYR A 190 -21.70 5.19 -11.58
N PRO A 191 -23.05 5.16 -11.47
CA PRO A 191 -23.88 6.20 -12.07
C PRO A 191 -23.63 7.54 -11.40
N GLU A 192 -23.66 8.61 -12.19
CA GLU A 192 -23.49 10.00 -11.74
C GLU A 192 -22.14 10.35 -11.08
N VAL A 193 -21.18 9.41 -11.02
CA VAL A 193 -19.84 9.65 -10.45
C VAL A 193 -18.83 9.86 -11.58
N ASN A 194 -18.42 11.13 -11.77
CA ASN A 194 -17.38 11.50 -12.73
C ASN A 194 -16.32 12.38 -12.06
N ILE A 195 -15.19 11.77 -11.68
CA ILE A 195 -14.14 12.45 -10.92
C ILE A 195 -13.16 13.12 -11.88
N GLN A 196 -13.15 14.46 -11.93
CA GLN A 196 -12.26 15.24 -12.80
C GLN A 196 -11.26 16.10 -12.02
N ASN A 197 -11.53 16.36 -10.75
CA ASN A 197 -10.73 17.23 -9.90
C ASN A 197 -10.85 16.80 -8.43
N PHE A 198 -10.10 17.46 -7.54
CA PHE A 198 -10.22 17.29 -6.09
C PHE A 198 -10.97 18.45 -5.42
N THR A 199 -11.96 19.01 -6.10
CA THR A 199 -12.82 20.07 -5.55
C THR A 199 -14.29 19.71 -5.77
N THR A 200 -14.88 20.21 -6.86
CA THR A 200 -16.32 20.09 -7.14
C THR A 200 -16.78 18.67 -7.44
N SER A 201 -15.89 17.79 -7.92
CA SER A 201 -16.22 16.38 -8.20
C SER A 201 -16.58 15.56 -6.96
N TRP A 202 -16.26 16.08 -5.76
CA TRP A 202 -16.46 15.40 -4.47
C TRP A 202 -17.59 16.02 -3.65
N ARG A 203 -18.12 17.16 -4.11
CA ARG A 203 -19.07 18.01 -3.37
C ARG A 203 -20.37 17.27 -3.01
N ASP A 204 -20.86 16.40 -3.89
CA ASP A 204 -22.12 15.67 -3.69
C ASP A 204 -21.98 14.40 -2.83
N GLY A 205 -20.76 14.07 -2.41
CA GLY A 205 -20.45 12.91 -1.58
C GLY A 205 -20.54 11.55 -2.29
N LEU A 206 -20.99 11.48 -3.54
CA LEU A 206 -21.14 10.20 -4.24
C LEU A 206 -19.78 9.54 -4.51
N ALA A 207 -18.77 10.33 -4.84
CA ALA A 207 -17.40 9.84 -5.06
C ALA A 207 -16.83 9.11 -3.83
N PHE A 208 -17.01 9.65 -2.62
CA PHE A 208 -16.57 9.00 -1.39
C PHE A 208 -17.29 7.66 -1.15
N ASN A 209 -18.62 7.64 -1.32
CA ASN A 209 -19.41 6.42 -1.17
C ASN A 209 -19.04 5.36 -2.20
N ALA A 210 -18.79 5.76 -3.45
CA ALA A 210 -18.38 4.84 -4.53
C ALA A 210 -17.02 4.19 -4.25
N LEU A 211 -16.05 4.96 -3.73
CA LEU A 211 -14.74 4.43 -3.33
C LEU A 211 -14.87 3.36 -2.23
N ILE A 212 -15.70 3.63 -1.22
CA ILE A 212 -15.94 2.69 -0.13
C ILE A 212 -16.67 1.44 -0.67
N HIS A 213 -17.80 1.61 -1.37
CA HIS A 213 -18.60 0.52 -1.92
C HIS A 213 -17.80 -0.37 -2.88
N ARG A 214 -16.87 0.18 -3.67
CA ARG A 214 -16.01 -0.61 -4.57
C ARG A 214 -15.13 -1.62 -3.82
N HIS A 215 -14.67 -1.27 -2.63
CA HIS A 215 -13.79 -2.13 -1.84
C HIS A 215 -14.55 -2.97 -0.81
N ARG A 216 -15.69 -2.45 -0.34
CA ARG A 216 -16.54 -3.00 0.71
C ARG A 216 -18.02 -2.77 0.32
N PRO A 217 -18.60 -3.56 -0.59
CA PRO A 217 -19.97 -3.37 -1.04
C PRO A 217 -21.00 -3.66 0.07
N GLU A 218 -20.62 -4.42 1.09
CA GLU A 218 -21.49 -4.86 2.19
C GLU A 218 -21.86 -3.73 3.17
N ILE A 219 -21.13 -2.62 3.17
CA ILE A 219 -21.26 -1.55 4.18
C ILE A 219 -21.98 -0.29 3.68
N ILE A 220 -22.23 -0.19 2.36
CA ILE A 220 -22.93 0.93 1.74
C ILE A 220 -23.96 0.40 0.75
N ASP A 221 -25.19 0.90 0.82
CA ASP A 221 -26.18 0.68 -0.24
C ASP A 221 -26.16 1.86 -1.22
N PHE A 222 -25.36 1.75 -2.28
CA PHE A 222 -25.17 2.85 -3.23
C PHE A 222 -26.46 3.20 -4.00
N SER A 223 -27.37 2.24 -4.17
CA SER A 223 -28.61 2.42 -4.95
C SER A 223 -29.58 3.44 -4.33
N LYS A 224 -29.44 3.69 -3.03
CA LYS A 224 -30.26 4.65 -2.27
C LYS A 224 -29.70 6.07 -2.28
N LEU A 225 -28.50 6.27 -2.82
CA LEU A 225 -27.83 7.57 -2.82
C LEU A 225 -28.24 8.38 -4.05
N SER A 226 -28.39 9.70 -3.86
CA SER A 226 -28.73 10.64 -4.92
C SER A 226 -27.90 11.90 -4.78
N LYS A 227 -27.50 12.49 -5.91
CA LYS A 227 -26.75 13.75 -5.97
C LYS A 227 -27.44 14.92 -5.25
N SER A 228 -28.77 14.89 -5.17
CA SER A 228 -29.57 15.91 -4.49
C SER A 228 -29.34 15.98 -2.97
N ASN A 229 -28.87 14.89 -2.35
CA ASN A 229 -28.73 14.78 -0.90
C ASN A 229 -27.25 14.78 -0.46
N ALA A 230 -26.49 15.77 -0.93
CA ALA A 230 -25.04 15.87 -0.75
C ALA A 230 -24.58 15.77 0.72
N THR A 231 -25.21 16.52 1.62
CA THR A 231 -24.86 16.52 3.04
C THR A 231 -25.02 15.14 3.68
N TYR A 232 -26.12 14.44 3.38
CA TYR A 232 -26.34 13.07 3.85
C TYR A 232 -25.30 12.11 3.27
N ASN A 233 -25.03 12.18 1.96
CA ASN A 233 -24.06 11.30 1.31
C ASN A 233 -22.66 11.44 1.94
N LEU A 234 -22.23 12.68 2.17
CA LEU A 234 -20.95 13.00 2.82
C LEU A 234 -20.92 12.46 4.26
N GLN A 235 -21.96 12.76 5.05
CA GLN A 235 -22.04 12.31 6.44
C GLN A 235 -22.04 10.78 6.54
N GLN A 236 -22.77 10.09 5.67
CA GLN A 236 -22.77 8.64 5.59
C GLN A 236 -21.37 8.09 5.29
N ALA A 237 -20.72 8.58 4.24
CA ALA A 237 -19.39 8.12 3.87
C ALA A 237 -18.38 8.32 5.01
N PHE A 238 -18.39 9.48 5.65
CA PHE A 238 -17.43 9.83 6.70
C PHE A 238 -17.68 9.00 7.97
N ASN A 239 -18.95 8.77 8.33
CA ASN A 239 -19.32 7.93 9.47
C ASN A 239 -18.94 6.46 9.24
N VAL A 240 -19.27 5.91 8.09
CA VAL A 240 -18.95 4.51 7.74
C VAL A 240 -17.44 4.31 7.69
N ALA A 241 -16.70 5.26 7.10
CA ALA A 241 -15.24 5.21 7.04
C ALA A 241 -14.59 5.18 8.43
N GLU A 242 -15.06 5.99 9.37
CA GLU A 242 -14.49 6.00 10.73
C GLU A 242 -14.90 4.77 11.54
N GLN A 243 -16.19 4.43 11.55
CA GLN A 243 -16.74 3.39 12.43
C GLN A 243 -16.37 1.98 11.96
N GLN A 244 -16.33 1.75 10.65
CA GLN A 244 -16.15 0.41 10.09
C GLN A 244 -14.75 0.20 9.49
N LEU A 245 -14.12 1.26 8.98
CA LEU A 245 -12.78 1.17 8.38
C LEU A 245 -11.68 1.75 9.29
N GLY A 246 -12.02 2.51 10.33
CA GLY A 246 -11.02 3.20 11.17
C GLY A 246 -10.31 4.35 10.48
N VAL A 247 -10.84 4.87 9.36
CA VAL A 247 -10.30 6.03 8.67
C VAL A 247 -10.83 7.29 9.34
N THR A 248 -9.95 8.03 10.04
CA THR A 248 -10.30 9.24 10.79
C THR A 248 -11.03 10.27 9.93
N LYS A 249 -12.13 10.85 10.43
CA LYS A 249 -12.84 11.93 9.74
C LYS A 249 -12.00 13.21 9.71
N LEU A 250 -11.43 13.54 8.56
CA LEU A 250 -10.65 14.77 8.39
C LEU A 250 -11.50 15.97 7.96
N LEU A 251 -12.61 15.71 7.26
CA LEU A 251 -13.51 16.72 6.70
C LEU A 251 -14.87 16.64 7.38
N ASP A 252 -15.55 17.77 7.47
CA ASP A 252 -16.96 17.81 7.84
C ASP A 252 -17.83 18.06 6.60
N PRO A 253 -19.07 17.54 6.55
CA PRO A 253 -19.91 17.63 5.35
C PRO A 253 -20.12 19.05 4.83
N GLU A 254 -20.27 20.03 5.72
CA GLU A 254 -20.44 21.45 5.40
C GLU A 254 -19.22 22.07 4.72
N ASP A 255 -18.01 21.63 5.08
CA ASP A 255 -16.75 22.12 4.51
C ASP A 255 -16.53 21.60 3.08
N VAL A 256 -17.30 20.57 2.68
CA VAL A 256 -17.24 19.95 1.34
C VAL A 256 -18.43 20.35 0.49
N ASN A 257 -19.63 20.49 1.07
CA ASN A 257 -20.85 20.89 0.35
C ASN A 257 -20.95 22.42 0.16
N MET A 258 -19.88 23.04 -0.31
CA MET A 258 -19.80 24.48 -0.61
C MET A 258 -19.52 24.72 -2.10
N GLU A 259 -19.61 25.97 -2.56
CA GLU A 259 -19.41 26.31 -3.98
C GLU A 259 -18.05 25.85 -4.51
N SER A 260 -17.01 26.05 -3.69
CA SER A 260 -15.65 25.75 -4.09
C SER A 260 -14.80 25.20 -2.94
N PRO A 261 -14.86 23.86 -2.71
CA PRO A 261 -14.14 23.19 -1.64
C PRO A 261 -12.63 23.34 -1.77
N ASP A 262 -11.92 23.33 -0.62
CA ASP A 262 -10.45 23.40 -0.62
C ASP A 262 -9.82 22.11 -1.16
N GLU A 263 -9.06 22.25 -2.24
CA GLU A 263 -8.48 21.11 -2.97
C GLU A 263 -7.53 20.28 -2.10
N LYS A 264 -6.67 20.96 -1.32
CA LYS A 264 -5.67 20.29 -0.48
C LYS A 264 -6.33 19.47 0.62
N SER A 265 -7.42 19.98 1.20
CA SER A 265 -8.21 19.28 2.22
C SER A 265 -8.86 18.01 1.66
N ILE A 266 -9.49 18.09 0.48
CA ILE A 266 -10.06 16.92 -0.22
C ILE A 266 -8.97 15.89 -0.53
N ILE A 267 -7.85 16.31 -1.14
CA ILE A 267 -6.74 15.41 -1.46
C ILE A 267 -6.25 14.69 -0.20
N THR A 268 -6.03 15.42 0.90
CA THR A 268 -5.53 14.86 2.16
C THR A 268 -6.43 13.73 2.67
N TYR A 269 -7.75 13.90 2.57
CA TYR A 269 -8.69 12.87 3.00
C TYR A 269 -8.77 11.69 2.03
N VAL A 270 -8.79 11.94 0.72
CA VAL A 270 -8.79 10.89 -0.31
C VAL A 270 -7.52 10.03 -0.23
N VAL A 271 -6.38 10.63 0.08
CA VAL A 271 -5.11 9.91 0.31
C VAL A 271 -5.21 8.96 1.50
N SER A 272 -5.94 9.36 2.55
CA SER A 272 -6.18 8.49 3.71
C SER A 272 -6.98 7.23 3.32
N PHE A 273 -7.97 7.36 2.42
CA PHE A 273 -8.67 6.21 1.85
C PHE A 273 -7.75 5.35 0.98
N TYR A 274 -6.92 5.97 0.13
CA TYR A 274 -5.99 5.24 -0.72
C TYR A 274 -5.07 4.34 0.13
N HIS A 275 -4.42 4.90 1.14
CA HIS A 275 -3.49 4.14 2.01
C HIS A 275 -4.19 3.02 2.74
N TYR A 276 -5.39 3.27 3.25
CA TYR A 276 -6.19 2.23 3.90
C TYR A 276 -6.48 1.06 2.95
N PHE A 277 -7.04 1.33 1.77
CA PHE A 277 -7.40 0.27 0.82
C PHE A 277 -6.17 -0.41 0.20
N SER A 278 -5.07 0.34 0.02
CA SER A 278 -3.80 -0.21 -0.43
C SER A 278 -3.23 -1.19 0.60
N LYS A 279 -3.18 -0.81 1.88
CA LYS A 279 -2.78 -1.67 2.99
C LYS A 279 -3.68 -2.91 3.11
N MET A 280 -4.99 -2.73 2.99
CA MET A 280 -5.96 -3.83 3.02
C MET A 280 -5.70 -4.85 1.88
N LYS A 281 -5.41 -4.36 0.66
CA LYS A 281 -5.05 -5.22 -0.48
C LYS A 281 -3.72 -5.94 -0.24
N ALA A 282 -2.71 -5.25 0.29
CA ALA A 282 -1.40 -5.84 0.59
C ALA A 282 -1.52 -7.00 1.59
N LEU A 283 -2.24 -6.79 2.70
CA LEU A 283 -2.50 -7.82 3.71
C LEU A 283 -3.24 -9.04 3.14
N ALA A 284 -4.22 -8.81 2.25
CA ALA A 284 -4.95 -9.90 1.60
C ALA A 284 -4.03 -10.74 0.67
N VAL A 285 -3.09 -10.11 -0.02
CA VAL A 285 -2.11 -10.80 -0.87
C VAL A 285 -1.11 -11.59 -0.03
N GLU A 286 -0.62 -11.00 1.07
CA GLU A 286 0.26 -11.69 2.02
C GLU A 286 -0.42 -12.93 2.62
N GLY A 287 -1.68 -12.81 3.06
CA GLY A 287 -2.45 -13.95 3.55
C GLY A 287 -2.60 -15.07 2.52
N LYS A 288 -2.87 -14.74 1.25
CA LYS A 288 -2.91 -15.73 0.15
C LYS A 288 -1.56 -16.42 -0.07
N ARG A 289 -0.45 -15.69 0.06
CA ARG A 289 0.90 -16.28 -0.09
C ARG A 289 1.21 -17.25 1.04
N ILE A 290 0.85 -16.90 2.28
CA ILE A 290 1.00 -17.79 3.44
C ILE A 290 0.13 -19.05 3.26
N GLY A 291 -1.11 -18.90 2.80
CA GLY A 291 -1.99 -20.03 2.49
C GLY A 291 -1.36 -21.02 1.51
N LYS A 292 -0.76 -20.55 0.42
CA LYS A 292 -0.06 -21.43 -0.54
C LYS A 292 1.11 -22.22 0.08
N VAL A 293 1.86 -21.60 0.98
CA VAL A 293 2.98 -22.28 1.67
C VAL A 293 2.43 -23.33 2.63
N LEU A 294 1.33 -23.04 3.32
CA LEU A 294 0.66 -24.00 4.19
C LEU A 294 0.11 -25.20 3.39
N ASP A 295 -0.53 -24.95 2.25
CA ASP A 295 -1.03 -25.99 1.35
C ASP A 295 0.11 -26.92 0.91
N GLN A 296 1.27 -26.35 0.55
CA GLN A 296 2.46 -27.13 0.20
C GLN A 296 3.00 -27.97 1.38
N ALA A 297 2.98 -27.43 2.60
CA ALA A 297 3.41 -28.16 3.78
C ALA A 297 2.49 -29.37 4.05
N VAL A 298 1.17 -29.18 3.93
CA VAL A 298 0.18 -30.25 4.06
C VAL A 298 0.34 -31.32 2.98
N GLU A 299 0.63 -30.93 1.73
CA GLU A 299 0.93 -31.90 0.68
C GLU A 299 2.22 -32.68 0.96
N MET A 300 3.25 -32.02 1.50
CA MET A 300 4.50 -32.67 1.86
C MET A 300 4.32 -33.67 3.00
N GLU A 301 3.52 -33.35 4.01
CA GLU A 301 3.19 -34.27 5.10
C GLU A 301 2.49 -35.53 4.58
N LYS A 302 1.50 -35.39 3.69
CA LYS A 302 0.84 -36.53 3.02
C LYS A 302 1.82 -37.37 2.20
N LEU A 303 2.79 -36.73 1.54
CA LEU A 303 3.81 -37.44 0.78
C LEU A 303 4.75 -38.23 1.69
N MET A 304 5.13 -37.66 2.84
CA MET A 304 5.93 -38.34 3.86
C MET A 304 5.19 -39.57 4.41
N GLU A 305 3.92 -39.42 4.81
CA GLU A 305 3.10 -40.54 5.29
C GLU A 305 3.00 -41.66 4.24
N ARG A 306 2.75 -41.30 2.98
CA ARG A 306 2.69 -42.28 1.87
C ARG A 306 4.03 -42.98 1.67
N TYR A 307 5.13 -42.25 1.76
CA TYR A 307 6.47 -42.83 1.66
C TYR A 307 6.74 -43.80 2.79
N GLU A 308 6.45 -43.42 4.04
CA GLU A 308 6.63 -44.28 5.22
C GLU A 308 5.83 -45.58 5.10
N LEU A 309 4.57 -45.50 4.68
CA LEU A 309 3.71 -46.67 4.48
C LEU A 309 4.27 -47.61 3.39
N LEU A 310 4.63 -47.06 2.22
CA LEU A 310 5.19 -47.87 1.12
C LEU A 310 6.54 -48.50 1.50
N ALA A 311 7.38 -47.76 2.22
CA ALA A 311 8.66 -48.26 2.71
C ALA A 311 8.47 -49.39 3.72
N ALA A 312 7.55 -49.24 4.68
CA ALA A 312 7.21 -50.27 5.66
C ALA A 312 6.66 -51.53 5.00
N GLU A 313 5.72 -51.40 4.05
CA GLU A 313 5.20 -52.54 3.27
C GLU A 313 6.29 -53.26 2.48
N LEU A 314 7.20 -52.51 1.85
CA LEU A 314 8.30 -53.07 1.08
C LEU A 314 9.29 -53.81 1.98
N LEU A 315 9.64 -53.24 3.13
CA LEU A 315 10.52 -53.86 4.11
C LEU A 315 9.92 -55.17 4.65
N ALA A 316 8.66 -55.13 5.09
CA ALA A 316 7.94 -56.32 5.56
C ALA A 316 7.90 -57.43 4.49
N TRP A 317 7.69 -57.05 3.22
CA TRP A 317 7.72 -57.99 2.11
C TRP A 317 9.11 -58.59 1.89
N ILE A 318 10.18 -57.77 1.95
CA ILE A 318 11.56 -58.26 1.81
C ILE A 318 11.89 -59.24 2.93
N GLU A 319 11.62 -58.89 4.18
CA GLU A 319 11.89 -59.74 5.34
C GLU A 319 11.16 -61.09 5.25
N HIS A 320 9.86 -61.06 4.91
CA HIS A 320 9.06 -62.26 4.73
C HIS A 320 9.61 -63.15 3.60
N THR A 321 9.93 -62.55 2.46
CA THR A 321 10.44 -63.25 1.28
C THR A 321 11.81 -63.86 1.53
N VAL A 322 12.71 -63.13 2.20
CA VAL A 322 14.03 -63.66 2.62
C VAL A 322 13.84 -64.85 3.55
N GLY A 323 12.90 -64.78 4.50
CA GLY A 323 12.56 -65.91 5.37
C GLY A 323 12.10 -67.16 4.61
N ILE A 324 11.26 -66.99 3.58
CA ILE A 324 10.82 -68.12 2.72
C ILE A 324 11.99 -68.69 1.92
N ILE A 325 12.78 -67.84 1.25
CA ILE A 325 13.85 -68.28 0.34
C ILE A 325 15.03 -68.87 1.11
N SER A 326 15.34 -68.36 2.31
CA SER A 326 16.41 -68.87 3.16
C SER A 326 16.07 -70.23 3.78
N ASN A 327 14.79 -70.65 3.78
CA ASN A 327 14.37 -71.96 4.26
C ASN A 327 14.77 -73.07 3.26
N GLN A 328 15.94 -73.68 3.48
CA GLN A 328 16.52 -74.73 2.63
C GLN A 328 15.88 -76.13 2.80
N LYS A 329 14.57 -76.19 3.08
CA LYS A 329 13.84 -77.47 3.17
C LYS A 329 13.22 -77.83 1.82
N PHE A 330 13.89 -78.73 1.11
CA PHE A 330 13.41 -79.27 -0.16
C PHE A 330 12.45 -80.44 0.05
N ALA A 331 11.49 -80.58 -0.86
CA ALA A 331 10.61 -81.74 -0.85
C ALA A 331 11.42 -83.01 -1.18
N ASN A 332 11.20 -84.11 -0.45
CA ASN A 332 11.83 -85.40 -0.71
C ASN A 332 11.18 -86.16 -1.90
N SER A 333 10.77 -85.44 -2.94
CA SER A 333 10.22 -86.01 -4.17
C SER A 333 10.58 -85.14 -5.38
N LEU A 334 10.85 -85.76 -6.53
CA LEU A 334 11.18 -85.06 -7.78
C LEU A 334 10.07 -84.07 -8.19
N ALA A 335 8.81 -84.48 -8.05
CA ALA A 335 7.66 -83.63 -8.33
C ALA A 335 7.57 -82.43 -7.39
N GLY A 336 7.88 -82.61 -6.09
CA GLY A 336 7.89 -81.53 -5.12
C GLY A 336 9.01 -80.51 -5.36
N VAL A 337 10.19 -80.97 -5.75
CA VAL A 337 11.32 -80.09 -6.12
C VAL A 337 11.01 -79.32 -7.41
N GLN A 338 10.41 -79.96 -8.42
CA GLN A 338 9.95 -79.28 -9.64
C GLN A 338 8.91 -78.19 -9.35
N GLN A 339 7.98 -78.45 -8.43
CA GLN A 339 6.99 -77.46 -8.01
C GLN A 339 7.62 -76.28 -7.25
N GLN A 340 8.60 -76.54 -6.38
CA GLN A 340 9.37 -75.50 -5.68
C GLN A 340 10.17 -74.63 -6.69
N LEU A 341 10.74 -75.25 -7.73
CA LEU A 341 11.44 -74.53 -8.80
C LEU A 341 10.49 -73.63 -9.60
N GLN A 342 9.30 -74.12 -9.99
CA GLN A 342 8.29 -73.32 -10.68
C GLN A 342 7.80 -72.13 -9.84
N ALA A 343 7.62 -72.31 -8.54
CA ALA A 343 7.25 -71.22 -7.62
C ALA A 343 8.36 -70.16 -7.54
N PHE A 344 9.63 -70.58 -7.49
CA PHE A 344 10.78 -69.67 -7.51
C PHE A 344 10.92 -68.93 -8.85
N THR A 345 10.71 -69.61 -9.99
CA THR A 345 10.70 -68.96 -11.30
C THR A 345 9.61 -67.89 -11.36
N THR A 346 8.41 -68.19 -10.86
CA THR A 346 7.27 -67.26 -10.81
C THR A 346 7.57 -66.05 -9.93
N PHE A 347 8.21 -66.26 -8.79
CA PHE A 347 8.69 -65.17 -7.93
C PHE A 347 9.69 -64.26 -8.69
N CYS A 348 10.66 -64.85 -9.38
CA CYS A 348 11.69 -64.11 -10.12
C CYS A 348 11.14 -63.36 -11.34
N THR A 349 10.15 -63.91 -12.04
CA THR A 349 9.62 -63.33 -13.29
C THR A 349 8.47 -62.37 -13.07
N LEU A 350 7.65 -62.55 -12.02
CA LEU A 350 6.45 -61.73 -11.81
C LEU A 350 6.54 -60.84 -10.57
N GLN A 351 6.96 -61.36 -9.41
CA GLN A 351 6.85 -60.63 -8.15
C GLN A 351 8.04 -59.71 -7.88
N LYS A 352 9.27 -60.22 -8.05
CA LYS A 352 10.52 -59.47 -7.83
C LYS A 352 10.64 -58.22 -8.71
N PRO A 353 10.27 -58.21 -10.01
CA PRO A 353 10.36 -57.02 -10.85
C PRO A 353 9.43 -55.89 -10.40
N VAL A 354 8.19 -56.22 -9.99
CA VAL A 354 7.17 -55.24 -9.55
C VAL A 354 7.61 -54.55 -8.26
N LYS A 355 8.08 -55.32 -7.27
CA LYS A 355 8.61 -54.75 -6.01
C LYS A 355 9.94 -54.03 -6.23
N GLY A 356 10.74 -54.46 -7.20
CA GLY A 356 11.95 -53.75 -7.65
C GLY A 356 11.66 -52.39 -8.31
N ALA A 357 10.52 -52.23 -8.99
CA ALA A 357 10.06 -50.95 -9.51
C ALA A 357 9.60 -50.01 -8.38
N LEU A 358 8.88 -50.53 -7.38
CA LEU A 358 8.47 -49.78 -6.19
C LEU A 358 9.68 -49.25 -5.40
N ARG A 359 10.74 -50.06 -5.24
CA ARG A 359 12.01 -49.65 -4.61
C ARG A 359 12.70 -48.48 -5.32
N ARG A 360 12.53 -48.35 -6.64
CA ARG A 360 13.12 -47.28 -7.45
C ARG A 360 12.29 -45.99 -7.43
N GLY A 361 11.17 -45.95 -6.71
CA GLY A 361 10.26 -44.81 -6.68
C GLY A 361 9.48 -44.64 -7.98
N CYS A 362 9.43 -45.66 -8.85
CA CYS A 362 8.57 -45.62 -10.02
C CYS A 362 7.15 -45.96 -9.58
N SER A 363 6.25 -44.96 -9.59
CA SER A 363 4.82 -45.22 -9.46
C SER A 363 4.38 -46.24 -10.52
N PRO A 364 3.42 -47.14 -10.21
CA PRO A 364 2.77 -47.93 -11.24
C PRO A 364 2.16 -46.99 -12.28
N PRO A 365 2.05 -47.39 -13.56
CA PRO A 365 1.38 -46.57 -14.54
C PRO A 365 -0.11 -46.46 -14.17
N ASP A 366 -0.50 -45.35 -13.55
CA ASP A 366 -1.92 -44.99 -13.40
C ASP A 366 -2.49 -44.64 -14.79
N SER A 367 -3.63 -45.24 -15.10
CA SER A 367 -4.32 -45.20 -16.40
C SER A 367 -4.99 -43.86 -16.75
N SER A 368 -4.54 -42.76 -16.15
CA SER A 368 -4.99 -41.41 -16.51
C SER A 368 -3.77 -40.55 -16.79
N GLY A 369 -3.51 -40.36 -18.09
CA GLY A 369 -2.34 -39.68 -18.62
C GLY A 369 -2.08 -38.35 -17.93
N CYS A 370 -0.86 -38.20 -17.41
CA CYS A 370 -0.38 -36.91 -16.95
C CYS A 370 1.08 -36.70 -17.38
N ARG A 371 1.34 -35.45 -17.74
CA ARG A 371 2.53 -34.90 -18.39
C ARG A 371 3.79 -35.15 -17.55
N GLN A 372 4.89 -35.36 -18.27
CA GLN A 372 6.25 -35.28 -17.74
C GLN A 372 6.44 -33.96 -16.97
N SER A 373 6.51 -34.05 -15.64
CA SER A 373 7.20 -33.04 -14.83
C SER A 373 8.55 -33.61 -14.46
N GLY A 374 9.60 -33.05 -15.07
CA GLY A 374 10.98 -33.34 -14.70
C GLY A 374 11.26 -32.78 -13.31
N ALA A 375 11.22 -33.63 -12.29
CA ALA A 375 11.82 -33.35 -11.01
C ALA A 375 13.26 -33.87 -11.01
N VAL A 376 14.19 -32.94 -11.26
CA VAL A 376 15.61 -33.13 -10.93
C VAL A 376 15.71 -33.14 -9.41
N VAL A 377 15.78 -34.31 -8.79
CA VAL A 377 16.26 -34.41 -7.40
C VAL A 377 17.78 -34.39 -7.47
N GLY A 378 18.32 -33.21 -7.15
CA GLY A 378 19.74 -32.91 -7.10
C GLY A 378 20.48 -33.73 -6.05
N ARG A 379 21.77 -33.89 -6.33
CA ARG A 379 22.80 -34.50 -5.51
C ARG A 379 22.86 -33.87 -4.11
N GLY A 380 23.12 -34.72 -3.13
CA GLY A 380 23.83 -34.36 -1.90
C GLY A 380 22.99 -34.49 -0.64
N PHE A 381 23.11 -35.62 0.05
CA PHE A 381 23.15 -35.66 1.51
C PHE A 381 24.07 -36.79 1.96
N GLY A 382 24.75 -36.53 3.07
CA GLY A 382 26.01 -37.13 3.48
C GLY A 382 25.92 -38.60 3.90
N SER A 383 27.06 -39.25 3.70
CA SER A 383 27.56 -40.44 4.39
C SER A 383 27.01 -40.65 5.81
N GLY A 384 26.45 -41.84 6.07
CA GLY A 384 26.12 -42.22 7.44
C GLY A 384 25.41 -43.55 7.68
N VAL A 385 25.12 -44.37 6.67
CA VAL A 385 24.57 -45.72 6.90
C VAL A 385 25.37 -46.74 6.10
N SER A 386 26.24 -47.46 6.81
CA SER A 386 27.01 -48.57 6.27
C SER A 386 26.06 -49.72 5.92
N ILE A 387 25.94 -50.02 4.62
CA ILE A 387 25.25 -51.21 4.14
C ILE A 387 26.13 -52.42 4.46
N PRO A 388 25.62 -53.47 5.15
CA PRO A 388 26.40 -54.66 5.45
C PRO A 388 26.91 -55.35 4.18
N SER A 389 28.18 -55.77 4.19
CA SER A 389 28.89 -56.35 3.04
C SER A 389 28.22 -57.59 2.43
N TRP A 390 27.44 -58.35 3.22
CA TRP A 390 26.70 -59.52 2.73
C TRP A 390 25.54 -59.17 1.78
N LEU A 391 25.13 -57.90 1.69
CA LEU A 391 24.06 -57.44 0.80
C LEU A 391 24.57 -57.06 -0.61
N GLN A 392 25.89 -56.98 -0.82
CA GLN A 392 26.50 -56.69 -2.13
C GLN A 392 26.76 -57.94 -2.98
N GLU A 393 26.83 -59.15 -2.38
CA GLU A 393 27.18 -60.38 -3.10
C GLU A 393 25.97 -61.13 -3.71
N SER A 394 24.74 -60.70 -3.45
CA SER A 394 23.52 -61.36 -3.96
C SER A 394 23.01 -60.83 -5.32
N LEU A 395 23.75 -59.94 -5.98
CA LEU A 395 23.33 -59.32 -7.25
C LEU A 395 24.44 -59.35 -8.31
N GLY A 396 24.88 -60.57 -8.64
CA GLY A 396 25.36 -60.90 -9.98
C GLY A 396 24.18 -61.13 -10.93
#